data_AF-A0A917DKK2-F1
#
_entry.id   AF-A0A917DKK2-F1
#
_cell.length_a   1.000
_cell.length_b   1.000
_cell.length_c   1.000
_cell.angle_alpha   90.00
_cell.angle_beta   90.00
_cell.angle_gamma   90.00
#
_symmetry.space_group_name_H-M   'P 1'
#
loop_
_entity.id
_entity.type
_entity.pdbx_description
1 polymer ?
#
loop_
_entity_poly.entity_id
_entity_poly.type
_entity_poly.pdbx_seq_one_letter_code
_entity_poly.pdbx_strand_id
1 'polypeptide(L)' 'MALPRMTAESRALLVKLVRAPAELPDTGLIPDLRQLGFVERLDTRWHPTRAGKDYLKSQR' A
#
# COMPACT_ATOMS: atom_id res chain seq x y z
N MET A 1 -11.23 17.24 7.21
CA MET A 1 -10.00 16.57 6.73
C MET A 1 -10.42 15.63 5.60
N ALA A 2 -9.93 15.83 4.38
CA ALA A 2 -10.24 14.92 3.27
C ALA A 2 -9.44 13.63 3.46
N LEU A 3 -10.11 12.48 3.41
CA LEU A 3 -9.43 11.18 3.38
C LEU A 3 -8.52 11.13 2.14
N PRO A 4 -7.27 10.67 2.26
CA PRO A 4 -6.38 10.52 1.10
C PRO A 4 -7.08 9.62 0.07
N ARG A 5 -7.34 10.15 -1.12
CA ARG A 5 -7.89 9.35 -2.22
C ARG A 5 -6.76 8.52 -2.80
N MET A 6 -7.00 7.22 -3.02
CA MET A 6 -6.04 6.32 -3.63
C MET A 6 -5.64 6.82 -5.02
N THR A 7 -4.36 7.20 -5.20
CA THR A 7 -3.81 7.61 -6.49
C THR A 7 -3.39 6.39 -7.33
N ALA A 8 -3.25 6.57 -8.65
CA ALA A 8 -2.76 5.52 -9.54
C ALA A 8 -1.35 5.02 -9.14
N GLU A 9 -0.49 5.94 -8.69
CA GLU A 9 0.86 5.65 -8.21
C GLU A 9 0.84 4.84 -6.91
N SER A 10 0.01 5.23 -5.94
CA SER A 10 -0.18 4.48 -4.69
C SER A 10 -0.69 3.07 -4.97
N ARG A 11 -1.64 2.92 -5.90
CA ARG A 11 -2.11 1.61 -6.35
C ARG A 11 -0.99 0.79 -6.97
N ALA A 12 -0.18 1.37 -7.85
CA ALA A 12 0.95 0.69 -8.47
C ALA A 12 1.97 0.23 -7.43
N LEU A 13 2.24 1.04 -6.41
CA LEU A 13 3.09 0.66 -5.29
C LEU A 13 2.48 -0.49 -4.48
N LEU A 14 1.19 -0.43 -4.16
CA LEU A 14 0.50 -1.52 -3.46
C LEU A 14 0.58 -2.85 -4.23
N VAL A 15 0.41 -2.81 -5.56
CA VAL A 15 0.59 -4.00 -6.42
C VAL A 15 2.02 -4.56 -6.32
N LYS A 16 3.04 -3.70 -6.34
CA LYS A 16 4.44 -4.10 -6.18
C LYS A 16 4.66 -4.79 -4.82
N LEU A 17 4.15 -4.20 -3.74
CA LEU A 17 4.28 -4.73 -2.39
C LEU A 17 3.55 -6.08 -2.20
N VAL A 18 2.43 -6.30 -2.90
CA VAL A 18 1.74 -7.61 -2.91
C VAL A 18 2.57 -8.70 -3.58
N ARG A 19 3.35 -8.35 -4.60
CA ARG A 19 4.24 -9.29 -5.28
C ARG A 19 5.51 -9.55 -4.48
N ALA A 20 6.11 -8.50 -3.92
CA ALA A 20 7.34 -8.56 -3.17
C ALA A 20 7.35 -7.49 -2.06
N PRO A 21 7.28 -7.88 -0.78
CA PRO A 21 7.52 -6.96 0.33
C PRO A 21 8.88 -6.29 0.20
N ALA A 22 8.93 -4.97 0.37
CA ALA A 22 10.12 -4.17 0.15
C ALA A 22 10.54 -3.43 1.41
N GLU A 23 11.84 -3.27 1.62
CA GLU A 23 12.40 -2.57 2.78
C GLU A 23 12.26 -1.05 2.63
N LEU A 24 12.59 -0.53 1.44
CA LEU A 24 12.49 0.89 1.07
C LEU A 24 11.69 1.05 -0.24
N PRO A 25 10.37 0.82 -0.21
CA PRO A 25 9.48 1.26 -1.28
C PRO A 25 9.45 2.79 -1.39
N ASP A 26 8.82 3.28 -2.46
CA ASP A 26 8.63 4.71 -2.72
C ASP A 26 8.05 5.45 -1.49
N THR A 27 8.92 6.14 -0.75
CA THR A 27 8.63 6.64 0.61
C THR A 27 7.58 7.75 0.61
N GLY A 28 7.37 8.41 -0.52
CA GLY A 28 6.34 9.45 -0.67
C GLY A 28 4.90 8.92 -0.66
N LEU A 29 4.68 7.66 -1.09
CA LEU A 29 3.33 7.08 -1.24
C LEU A 29 2.95 6.14 -0.09
N ILE A 30 3.94 5.73 0.72
CA ILE A 30 3.74 4.87 1.89
C ILE A 30 2.85 5.51 2.96
N PRO A 31 2.98 6.81 3.30
CA PRO A 31 2.08 7.46 4.25
C PRO A 31 0.60 7.33 3.85
N ASP A 32 0.28 7.50 2.56
CA ASP A 32 -1.08 7.39 2.05
C ASP A 32 -1.61 5.96 2.16
N LEU A 33 -0.81 4.98 1.71
CA LEU A 33 -1.17 3.56 1.82
C LEU A 33 -1.32 3.10 3.28
N ARG A 34 -0.51 3.66 4.19
CA ARG A 34 -0.59 3.38 5.62
C ARG A 34 -1.83 4.02 6.25
N GLN A 35 -2.16 5.27 5.89
CA GLN A 35 -3.38 5.95 6.33
C GLN A 35 -4.65 5.22 5.87
N LEU A 36 -4.60 4.61 4.68
CA LEU A 36 -5.66 3.77 4.15
C LEU A 36 -5.72 2.36 4.77
N GLY A 37 -4.75 2.00 5.62
CA GLY A 37 -4.67 0.67 6.24
C GLY A 37 -4.34 -0.45 5.26
N PHE A 38 -3.76 -0.13 4.09
CA PHE A 38 -3.43 -1.09 3.03
C PHE A 38 -2.03 -1.67 3.14
N VAL A 39 -1.14 -1.00 3.85
CA VAL A 39 0.21 -1.49 4.14
C VAL A 39 0.54 -1.34 5.61
N GLU A 40 1.37 -2.23 6.09
CA GLU A 40 1.93 -2.24 7.44
C GLU A 40 3.44 -2.51 7.37
N ARG A 41 4.19 -2.06 8.36
CA ARG A 41 5.62 -2.34 8.47
C ARG A 41 5.81 -3.50 9.44
N LEU A 42 6.35 -4.61 8.95
CA LEU A 42 6.74 -5.77 9.75
C LEU A 42 8.26 -5.87 9.70
N ASP A 43 8.89 -5.85 10.87
CA ASP A 43 10.34 -5.74 11.02
C ASP A 43 10.91 -4.54 10.23
N THR A 44 11.66 -4.83 9.15
CA THR A 44 12.24 -3.81 8.28
C THR A 44 11.46 -3.60 7.00
N ARG A 45 10.50 -4.46 6.68
CA ARG A 45 9.83 -4.49 5.37
C ARG A 45 8.40 -3.99 5.44
N TRP A 46 7.96 -3.41 4.33
CA TRP A 46 6.57 -3.03 4.10
C TRP A 46 5.82 -4.20 3.49
N HIS A 47 4.75 -4.58 4.17
CA HIS A 47 3.86 -5.66 3.79
C HIS A 47 2.48 -5.10 3.49
N PRO A 48 1.79 -5.64 2.48
CA PRO A 48 0.39 -5.31 2.24
C PRO A 48 -0.49 -6.06 3.23
N THR A 49 -1.43 -5.33 3.83
CA THR A 49 -2.43 -5.90 4.72
C THR A 49 -3.47 -6.71 3.94
N ARG A 50 -4.33 -7.44 4.66
CA ARG A 50 -5.50 -8.10 4.06
C ARG A 50 -6.40 -7.10 3.31
N ALA A 51 -6.66 -5.94 3.91
CA ALA A 51 -7.48 -4.89 3.31
C ALA A 51 -6.87 -4.38 1.99
N GLY A 52 -5.55 -4.18 1.93
CA GLY A 52 -4.86 -3.78 0.71
C GLY A 52 -4.98 -4.83 -0.40
N LYS A 53 -4.85 -6.11 -0.06
CA LYS A 53 -5.02 -7.22 -1.02
C LYS A 53 -6.46 -7.31 -1.54
N ASP A 54 -7.46 -7.19 -0.66
CA ASP A 54 -8.86 -7.28 -1.04
C ASP A 54 -9.32 -6.05 -1.85
N TYR A 55 -8.80 -4.86 -1.54
CA TYR A 55 -8.97 -3.67 -2.38
C TYR A 55 -8.49 -3.93 -3.81
N LEU A 56 -7.28 -4.45 -4.00
CA LEU A 56 -6.78 -4.76 -5.35
C LEU A 56 -7.64 -5.77 -6.11
N LYS A 57 -8.25 -6.74 -5.42
CA LYS A 57 -9.19 -7.69 -6.04
C LYS A 57 -10.48 -7.03 -6.48
N SER A 58 -11.03 -6.10 -5.70
CA SER A 58 -12.25 -5.36 -6.05
C SER A 58 -12.09 -4.37 -7.20
N GLN A 59 -10.84 -4.03 -7.55
CA GLN A 59 -10.47 -3.08 -8.60
C GLN A 59 -10.02 -3.78 -9.90
N ARG A 60 -10.21 -5.10 -9.98
CA ARG A 60 -9.90 -5.93 -11.15
C ARG A 60 -11.14 -6.09 -12.03
#